data_AF-A0A537HAP7-F1
#
_entry.id   AF-A0A537HAP7-F1
#
_cell.length_a   1.000
_cell.length_b   1.000
_cell.length_c   1.000
_cell.angle_alpha   90.00
_cell.angle_beta   90.00
_cell.angle_gamma   90.00
#
_symmetry.space_group_name_H-M   'P 1'
#
loop_
_entity.id
_entity.type
_entity.pdbx_description
1 polymer ?
#
loop_
_entity_poly.entity_id
_entity_poly.type
_entity_poly.pdbx_seq_one_letter_code
_entity_poly.pdbx_strand_id
1 'polypeptide(L)'
;MKVQKPNWFSLIELRDLFERRPWSMLSWASGLVATAFIGYYGILALGNPPSVIGEQFVLAEFPPTSISPWFFAKPITWFSYASFLYWAFGLESQRSHFLRFSERTRRFLFVVTAVIGFGALYEIFFNFMLWSALEVLANNCALPPCNPDQLFNSFPNLRNPLSLVFATKVVTLVFSMAMYSLYFLHRVEKEIEKRNPTPAPIFSRQESYGVDTMRNIPITRSYSFAFTTGVRDPVAEYPQPT
;
A
#
# COMPACT_ATOMS: atom_id res chain seq x y z
N MET A 1 -22.44 -30.27 -38.30
CA MET A 1 -21.81 -29.65 -37.10
C MET A 1 -22.88 -28.83 -36.38
N LYS A 2 -23.34 -29.24 -35.20
CA LYS A 2 -24.32 -28.47 -34.41
C LYS A 2 -23.57 -27.35 -33.67
N VAL A 3 -23.84 -26.11 -34.05
CA VAL A 3 -23.36 -24.91 -33.34
C VAL A 3 -24.08 -24.86 -32.00
N GLN A 4 -23.33 -25.17 -30.93
CA GLN A 4 -23.80 -25.07 -29.55
C GLN A 4 -23.97 -23.58 -29.21
N LYS A 5 -25.22 -23.12 -29.15
CA LYS A 5 -25.54 -21.73 -28.78
C LYS A 5 -25.05 -21.43 -27.35
N PRO A 6 -24.46 -20.25 -27.10
CA PRO A 6 -23.98 -19.88 -25.77
C PRO A 6 -25.16 -19.85 -24.77
N ASN A 7 -24.99 -20.57 -23.67
CA ASN A 7 -26.01 -20.80 -22.65
C ASN A 7 -26.36 -19.49 -21.94
N TRP A 8 -27.57 -18.97 -22.19
CA TRP A 8 -28.09 -17.74 -21.56
C TRP A 8 -28.17 -17.83 -20.02
N PHE A 9 -28.26 -19.04 -19.47
CA PHE A 9 -28.17 -19.30 -18.02
C PHE A 9 -26.83 -18.84 -17.39
N SER A 10 -25.72 -18.89 -18.15
CA SER A 10 -24.41 -18.44 -17.65
C SER A 10 -24.36 -16.93 -17.40
N LEU A 11 -25.08 -16.12 -18.18
CA LEU A 11 -25.08 -14.67 -18.02
C LEU A 11 -25.89 -14.22 -16.80
N ILE A 12 -26.97 -14.93 -16.47
CA ILE A 12 -27.80 -14.65 -15.30
C ILE A 12 -27.05 -15.03 -14.02
N GLU A 13 -26.38 -16.18 -14.00
CA GLU A 13 -25.53 -16.60 -12.90
C GLU A 13 -24.34 -15.64 -12.70
N LEU A 14 -23.70 -15.19 -13.78
CA LEU A 14 -22.63 -14.20 -13.70
C LEU A 14 -23.12 -12.88 -13.11
N ARG A 15 -24.31 -12.43 -13.49
CA ARG A 15 -24.92 -11.22 -12.95
C ARG A 15 -25.25 -11.37 -11.46
N ASP A 16 -25.86 -12.48 -11.05
CA ASP A 16 -26.18 -12.76 -9.65
C ASP A 16 -24.91 -12.87 -8.79
N LEU A 17 -23.83 -13.46 -9.32
CA LEU A 17 -22.51 -13.45 -8.67
C LEU A 17 -21.95 -12.02 -8.54
N PHE A 18 -22.13 -11.18 -9.55
CA PHE A 18 -21.68 -9.78 -9.56
C PHE A 18 -22.42 -8.95 -8.50
N GLU A 19 -23.72 -9.17 -8.35
CA GLU A 19 -24.55 -8.51 -7.34
C GLU A 19 -24.20 -8.99 -5.92
N ARG A 20 -23.87 -10.28 -5.73
CA ARG A 20 -23.61 -10.85 -4.40
C ARG A 20 -22.19 -10.61 -3.87
N ARG A 21 -21.17 -10.60 -4.74
CA ARG A 21 -19.75 -10.52 -4.32
C ARG A 21 -18.90 -9.62 -5.25
N PRO A 22 -19.27 -8.33 -5.42
CA PRO A 22 -18.61 -7.44 -6.38
C PRO A 22 -17.11 -7.30 -6.12
N TRP A 23 -16.70 -7.16 -4.85
CA TRP A 23 -15.28 -7.04 -4.47
C TRP A 23 -14.46 -8.28 -4.83
N SER A 24 -15.02 -9.48 -4.68
CA SER A 24 -14.29 -10.71 -5.02
C SER A 24 -14.09 -10.83 -6.52
N MET A 25 -15.12 -10.50 -7.33
CA MET A 25 -15.00 -10.55 -8.79
C MET A 25 -14.01 -9.50 -9.31
N LEU A 26 -14.06 -8.27 -8.78
CA LEU A 26 -13.10 -7.23 -9.14
C LEU A 26 -11.66 -7.61 -8.76
N SER A 27 -11.47 -8.25 -7.60
CA SER A 27 -10.18 -8.82 -7.20
C SER A 27 -9.73 -9.86 -8.23
N TRP A 28 -10.50 -10.91 -8.48
CA TRP A 28 -10.12 -11.96 -9.45
C TRP A 28 -9.85 -11.42 -10.86
N ALA A 29 -10.68 -10.51 -11.36
CA ALA A 29 -10.49 -9.90 -12.67
C ALA A 29 -9.16 -9.12 -12.76
N SER A 30 -8.86 -8.30 -11.75
CA SER A 30 -7.58 -7.57 -11.70
C SER A 30 -6.38 -8.50 -11.49
N GLY A 31 -6.53 -9.59 -10.72
CA GLY A 31 -5.51 -10.62 -10.56
C GLY A 31 -5.21 -11.36 -11.87
N LEU A 32 -6.23 -11.66 -12.67
CA LEU A 32 -6.05 -12.25 -14.00
C LEU A 32 -5.29 -11.30 -14.94
N VAL A 33 -5.62 -10.01 -14.92
CA VAL A 33 -4.89 -8.99 -15.70
C VAL A 33 -3.42 -8.92 -15.26
N ALA A 34 -3.14 -8.84 -13.95
CA ALA A 34 -1.78 -8.83 -13.43
C ALA A 34 -1.00 -10.09 -13.85
N THR A 35 -1.63 -11.26 -13.75
CA THR A 35 -1.05 -12.54 -14.15
C THR A 35 -0.81 -12.59 -15.66
N ALA A 36 -1.68 -12.02 -16.48
CA ALA A 36 -1.50 -11.94 -17.93
C ALA A 36 -0.27 -11.09 -18.28
N PHE A 37 -0.07 -9.94 -17.62
CA PHE A 37 1.13 -9.11 -17.83
C PHE A 37 2.41 -9.84 -17.41
N ILE A 38 2.46 -10.43 -16.21
CA ILE A 38 3.63 -11.21 -15.78
C ILE A 38 3.87 -12.38 -16.74
N GLY A 39 2.84 -13.14 -17.06
CA GLY A 39 2.93 -14.34 -17.89
C GLY A 39 3.40 -14.01 -19.31
N TYR A 40 2.79 -13.02 -19.96
CA TYR A 40 3.15 -12.63 -21.31
C TYR A 40 4.58 -12.12 -21.40
N TYR A 41 4.95 -11.12 -20.60
CA TYR A 41 6.30 -10.54 -20.63
C TYR A 41 7.37 -11.48 -20.03
N GLY A 42 6.97 -12.36 -19.11
CA GLY A 42 7.83 -13.44 -18.60
C GLY A 42 8.14 -14.50 -19.64
N ILE A 43 7.15 -14.94 -20.42
CA ILE A 43 7.36 -15.88 -21.55
C ILE A 43 8.21 -15.22 -22.65
N LEU A 44 7.97 -13.95 -22.96
CA LEU A 44 8.83 -13.21 -23.90
C LEU A 44 10.29 -13.19 -23.45
N ALA A 45 10.54 -13.03 -22.14
CA ALA A 45 11.87 -13.10 -21.57
C ALA A 45 12.48 -14.52 -21.58
N LEU A 46 11.70 -15.60 -21.75
CA LEU A 46 12.26 -16.93 -21.97
C LEU A 46 12.72 -17.13 -23.42
N GLY A 47 11.97 -16.59 -24.38
CA GLY A 47 12.30 -16.67 -25.80
C GLY A 47 13.45 -15.75 -26.22
N ASN A 48 13.55 -14.57 -25.59
CA ASN A 48 14.63 -13.59 -25.78
C ASN A 48 15.13 -13.14 -24.39
N PRO A 49 16.01 -13.91 -23.73
CA PRO A 49 16.47 -13.60 -22.39
C PRO A 49 17.15 -12.23 -22.35
N PRO A 50 16.56 -11.23 -21.68
CA PRO A 50 17.18 -9.92 -21.56
C PRO A 50 18.43 -10.05 -20.69
N SER A 51 19.48 -9.30 -21.02
CA SER A 51 20.66 -9.18 -20.17
C SER A 51 20.34 -8.57 -18.81
N VAL A 52 19.23 -7.82 -18.72
CA VAL A 52 18.76 -7.14 -17.50
C VAL A 52 17.36 -7.65 -17.11
N ILE A 53 17.20 -8.10 -15.86
CA ILE A 53 15.91 -8.56 -15.33
C ILE A 53 14.94 -7.37 -15.27
N GLY A 54 13.73 -7.57 -15.80
CA GLY A 54 12.65 -6.58 -15.77
C GLY A 54 12.71 -5.55 -16.90
N GLU A 55 13.74 -5.57 -17.74
CA GLU A 55 13.93 -4.64 -18.86
C GLU A 55 12.74 -4.63 -19.83
N GLN A 56 12.22 -5.80 -20.18
CA GLN A 56 11.05 -5.94 -21.07
C GLN A 56 9.79 -5.26 -20.52
N PHE A 57 9.65 -5.16 -19.20
CA PHE A 57 8.51 -4.49 -18.58
C PHE A 57 8.67 -2.96 -18.56
N VAL A 58 9.87 -2.45 -18.79
CA VAL A 58 10.22 -1.03 -18.69
C VAL A 58 10.40 -0.41 -20.07
N LEU A 59 10.98 -1.12 -21.03
CA LEU A 59 11.27 -0.57 -22.36
C LEU A 59 10.11 -0.73 -23.35
N ALA A 60 9.21 -1.70 -23.13
CA ALA A 60 8.04 -1.86 -23.98
C ALA A 60 6.94 -0.85 -23.62
N GLU A 61 6.11 -0.53 -24.61
CA GLU A 61 4.88 0.26 -24.44
C GLU A 61 3.66 -0.63 -24.68
N PHE A 62 2.66 -0.51 -23.81
CA PHE A 62 1.39 -1.22 -23.96
C PHE A 62 0.19 -0.32 -23.65
N PRO A 63 -0.86 -0.34 -24.49
CA PRO A 63 -0.82 -0.74 -25.90
C PRO A 63 0.22 0.08 -26.70
N PRO A 64 0.70 -0.40 -27.86
CA PRO A 64 1.58 0.37 -28.72
C PRO A 64 0.99 1.74 -29.06
N THR A 65 1.83 2.77 -29.13
CA THR A 65 1.44 4.16 -29.45
C THR A 65 0.75 4.30 -30.80
N SER A 66 0.96 3.35 -31.73
CA SER A 66 0.23 3.26 -32.99
C SER A 66 -1.26 2.89 -32.85
N ILE A 67 -1.62 2.19 -31.77
CA ILE A 67 -3.00 1.74 -31.49
C ILE A 67 -3.73 2.75 -30.59
N SER A 68 -3.05 3.25 -29.56
CA SER A 68 -3.63 4.19 -28.59
C SER A 68 -2.61 5.26 -28.22
N PRO A 69 -2.62 6.42 -28.91
CA PRO A 69 -1.66 7.49 -28.66
C PRO A 69 -1.93 8.25 -27.34
N TRP A 70 -3.11 8.11 -26.75
CA TRP A 70 -3.49 8.84 -25.53
C TRP A 70 -3.50 7.97 -24.27
N PHE A 71 -3.67 6.65 -24.42
CA PHE A 71 -3.72 5.70 -23.31
C PHE A 71 -2.73 4.58 -23.56
N PHE A 72 -1.46 4.85 -23.24
CA PHE A 72 -0.38 3.86 -23.22
C PHE A 72 0.45 4.05 -21.96
N ALA A 73 0.99 2.95 -21.45
CA ALA A 73 1.93 2.97 -20.34
C ALA A 73 2.86 1.77 -20.43
N LYS A 74 3.93 1.81 -19.64
CA LYS A 74 4.84 0.68 -19.52
C LYS A 74 4.11 -0.53 -18.92
N PRO A 75 4.37 -1.76 -19.37
CA PRO A 75 3.76 -2.97 -18.82
C PRO A 75 3.86 -3.08 -17.31
N ILE A 76 5.00 -2.68 -16.73
CA ILE A 76 5.18 -2.62 -15.27
C ILE A 76 4.12 -1.75 -14.58
N THR A 77 3.68 -0.66 -15.21
CA THR A 77 2.66 0.24 -14.66
C THR A 77 1.30 -0.44 -14.63
N TRP A 78 0.89 -1.08 -15.73
CA TRP A 78 -0.37 -1.84 -15.79
C TRP A 78 -0.39 -2.99 -14.80
N PHE A 79 0.73 -3.74 -14.73
CA PHE A 79 0.91 -4.79 -13.74
C PHE A 79 0.76 -4.25 -12.31
N SER A 80 1.40 -3.13 -11.97
CA SER A 80 1.31 -2.55 -10.63
C SER A 80 -0.12 -2.13 -10.27
N TYR A 81 -0.84 -1.47 -11.18
CA TYR A 81 -2.24 -1.09 -10.92
C TYR A 81 -3.13 -2.32 -10.75
N ALA A 82 -3.04 -3.29 -11.67
CA ALA A 82 -3.83 -4.51 -11.59
C ALA A 82 -3.54 -5.30 -10.30
N SER A 83 -2.28 -5.39 -9.90
CA SER A 83 -1.87 -6.07 -8.66
C SER A 83 -2.36 -5.35 -7.41
N PHE A 84 -2.28 -4.02 -7.39
CA PHE A 84 -2.79 -3.23 -6.27
C PHE A 84 -4.31 -3.41 -6.13
N LEU A 85 -5.05 -3.35 -7.24
CA LEU A 85 -6.50 -3.57 -7.25
C LEU A 85 -6.86 -5.00 -6.81
N TYR A 86 -6.11 -6.00 -7.28
CA TYR A 86 -6.26 -7.39 -6.85
C TYR A 86 -6.18 -7.50 -5.33
N TRP A 87 -5.14 -6.89 -4.75
CA TRP A 87 -4.90 -6.89 -3.32
C TRP A 87 -5.99 -6.12 -2.55
N ALA A 88 -6.28 -4.89 -2.96
CA ALA A 88 -7.23 -4.00 -2.27
C ALA A 88 -8.65 -4.57 -2.26
N PHE A 89 -9.15 -4.99 -3.43
CA PHE A 89 -10.46 -5.64 -3.52
C PHE A 89 -10.47 -7.01 -2.85
N GLY A 90 -9.33 -7.71 -2.85
CA GLY A 90 -9.16 -8.98 -2.14
C GLY A 90 -9.39 -8.81 -0.64
N LEU A 91 -8.77 -7.80 -0.02
CA LEU A 91 -8.97 -7.47 1.40
C LEU A 91 -10.43 -7.10 1.70
N GLU A 92 -11.05 -6.24 0.88
CA GLU A 92 -12.45 -5.85 1.07
C GLU A 92 -13.40 -7.05 0.93
N SER A 93 -13.12 -7.99 0.02
CA SER A 93 -13.90 -9.22 -0.13
C SER A 93 -13.85 -10.13 1.10
N GLN A 94 -12.74 -10.10 1.84
CA GLN A 94 -12.50 -10.93 3.03
C GLN A 94 -12.82 -10.20 4.34
N ARG A 95 -13.37 -8.99 4.28
CA ARG A 95 -13.66 -8.15 5.47
C ARG A 95 -14.43 -8.87 6.58
N SER A 96 -15.39 -9.72 6.22
CA SER A 96 -16.18 -10.50 7.19
C SER A 96 -15.32 -11.47 8.02
N HIS A 97 -14.24 -11.99 7.44
CA HIS A 97 -13.29 -12.86 8.12
C HIS A 97 -12.39 -12.06 9.07
N PHE A 98 -11.88 -10.90 8.63
CA PHE A 98 -11.07 -10.02 9.46
C PHE A 98 -11.82 -9.48 10.70
N LEU A 99 -13.13 -9.23 10.58
CA LEU A 99 -13.97 -8.84 11.71
C LEU A 99 -14.08 -9.92 12.80
N ARG A 100 -13.80 -11.19 12.47
CA ARG A 100 -13.85 -12.32 13.41
C ARG A 100 -12.48 -12.64 14.03
N PHE A 101 -11.42 -11.95 13.63
CA PHE A 101 -10.09 -12.20 14.17
C PHE A 101 -9.96 -11.71 15.61
N SER A 102 -9.16 -12.46 16.37
CA SER A 102 -8.76 -12.06 17.72
C SER A 102 -7.97 -10.75 17.66
N GLU A 103 -8.06 -9.96 18.73
CA GLU A 103 -7.30 -8.71 18.88
C GLU A 103 -5.78 -8.93 18.73
N ARG A 104 -5.26 -10.04 19.27
CA ARG A 104 -3.84 -10.40 19.16
C ARG A 104 -3.43 -10.61 17.70
N THR A 105 -4.22 -11.36 16.94
CA THR A 105 -3.95 -11.61 15.52
C THR A 105 -3.97 -10.30 14.72
N ARG A 106 -4.94 -9.42 14.97
CA ARG A 106 -5.02 -8.12 14.28
C ARG A 106 -3.82 -7.24 14.59
N ARG A 107 -3.42 -7.14 15.85
CA ARG A 107 -2.22 -6.38 16.27
C ARG A 107 -0.96 -6.94 15.65
N PHE A 108 -0.81 -8.27 15.63
CA PHE A 108 0.31 -8.92 14.96
C PHE A 108 0.34 -8.60 13.47
N LEU A 109 -0.77 -8.75 12.76
CA LEU A 109 -0.88 -8.40 11.33
C LEU A 109 -0.55 -6.93 11.08
N PHE A 110 -1.02 -6.02 11.94
CA PHE A 110 -0.71 -4.60 11.84
C PHE A 110 0.80 -4.34 11.95
N VAL A 111 1.47 -4.89 12.97
CA VAL A 111 2.92 -4.72 13.17
C VAL A 111 3.72 -5.31 12.01
N VAL A 112 3.41 -6.54 11.59
CA VAL A 112 4.11 -7.17 10.45
C VAL A 112 3.94 -6.37 9.17
N THR A 113 2.72 -5.92 8.88
CA THR A 113 2.44 -5.07 7.71
C THR A 113 3.19 -3.75 7.79
N ALA A 114 3.29 -3.14 8.97
CA ALA A 114 4.05 -1.91 9.18
C ALA A 114 5.55 -2.10 8.94
N VAL A 115 6.13 -3.23 9.37
CA VAL A 115 7.53 -3.57 9.10
C VAL A 115 7.78 -3.76 7.61
N ILE A 116 6.88 -4.44 6.89
CA ILE A 116 6.95 -4.59 5.43
C ILE A 116 6.87 -3.21 4.76
N GLY A 117 5.94 -2.36 5.18
CA GLY A 117 5.81 -0.99 4.67
C GLY A 117 7.05 -0.15 4.92
N PHE A 118 7.64 -0.24 6.11
CA PHE A 118 8.89 0.44 6.44
C PHE A 118 10.06 -0.04 5.56
N GLY A 119 10.23 -1.36 5.41
CA GLY A 119 11.26 -1.93 4.54
C GLY A 119 11.09 -1.51 3.08
N ALA A 120 9.85 -1.53 2.57
CA ALA A 120 9.57 -1.06 1.21
C ALA A 120 9.83 0.44 1.05
N LEU A 121 9.48 1.27 2.04
CA LEU A 121 9.78 2.70 2.00
C LEU A 121 11.28 2.97 2.00
N TYR A 122 12.04 2.26 2.83
CA TYR A 122 13.50 2.31 2.83
C TYR A 122 14.06 1.97 1.44
N GLU A 123 13.58 0.89 0.83
CA GLU A 123 13.99 0.47 -0.50
C GLU A 123 13.63 1.49 -1.60
N ILE A 124 12.51 2.20 -1.49
CA ILE A 124 12.18 3.29 -2.43
C ILE A 124 13.24 4.39 -2.36
N PHE A 125 13.58 4.85 -1.15
CA PHE A 125 14.60 5.89 -0.99
C PHE A 125 15.98 5.40 -1.43
N PHE A 126 16.34 4.16 -1.09
CA PHE A 126 17.59 3.55 -1.54
C PHE A 126 17.68 3.53 -3.07
N ASN A 127 16.65 3.02 -3.75
CA ASN A 127 16.63 2.98 -5.21
C ASN A 127 16.64 4.38 -5.83
N PHE A 128 15.95 5.36 -5.22
CA PHE A 128 15.97 6.74 -5.69
C PHE A 128 17.36 7.38 -5.56
N MET A 129 18.04 7.19 -4.42
CA MET A 129 19.42 7.67 -4.23
C MET A 129 20.39 6.99 -5.21
N LEU A 130 20.26 5.68 -5.41
CA LEU A 130 21.07 4.93 -6.36
C LEU A 130 20.83 5.41 -7.80
N TRP A 131 19.57 5.68 -8.16
CA TRP A 131 19.19 6.21 -9.47
C TRP A 131 19.84 7.57 -9.73
N SER A 132 19.69 8.51 -8.80
CA SER A 132 20.29 9.85 -8.91
C SER A 132 21.81 9.80 -8.98
N ALA A 133 22.46 8.92 -8.21
CA ALA A 133 23.92 8.75 -8.27
C ALA A 133 24.37 8.19 -9.63
N LEU A 134 23.68 7.17 -10.14
CA LEU A 134 23.99 6.57 -11.43
C LEU A 134 23.74 7.52 -12.59
N GLU A 135 22.71 8.36 -12.53
CA GLU A 135 22.42 9.36 -13.57
C GLU A 135 23.55 10.40 -13.68
N VAL A 136 24.09 10.86 -12.55
CA VAL A 136 25.27 11.77 -12.52
C VAL A 136 26.54 11.07 -13.03
N LEU A 137 26.74 9.80 -12.69
CA LEU A 137 27.90 9.02 -13.15
C LEU A 137 27.79 8.63 -14.64
N ALA A 138 26.57 8.51 -15.16
CA ALA A 138 26.29 8.20 -16.56
C ALA A 138 26.60 9.35 -17.54
N ASN A 139 27.21 10.46 -17.06
CA ASN A 139 27.71 11.59 -17.85
C ASN A 139 28.65 11.23 -19.03
N ASN A 140 28.98 9.95 -19.25
CA ASN A 140 29.78 9.43 -20.36
C ASN A 140 28.96 8.56 -21.36
N CYS A 141 27.65 8.75 -21.49
CA CYS A 141 26.90 8.15 -22.61
C CYS A 141 27.41 8.73 -23.95
N ALA A 142 27.70 7.86 -24.91
CA ALA A 142 28.21 8.25 -26.23
C ALA A 142 27.24 9.15 -27.03
N LEU A 143 25.94 9.16 -26.71
CA LEU A 143 24.94 10.08 -27.27
C LEU A 143 24.00 10.59 -26.16
N PRO A 144 23.92 11.91 -25.92
CA PRO A 144 22.89 12.52 -25.07
C PRO A 144 21.51 12.51 -25.75
N PRO A 145 20.39 12.39 -25.01
CA PRO A 145 20.29 12.17 -23.55
C PRO A 145 20.33 10.68 -23.17
N CYS A 146 21.01 10.34 -22.06
CA CYS A 146 20.97 8.99 -21.50
C CYS A 146 19.53 8.65 -21.13
N ASN A 147 19.02 7.50 -21.58
CA ASN A 147 17.70 7.05 -21.18
C ASN A 147 17.74 6.52 -19.73
N PRO A 148 17.08 7.17 -18.75
CA PRO A 148 17.11 6.72 -17.35
C PRO A 148 16.50 5.34 -17.14
N ASP A 149 15.68 4.87 -18.10
CA ASP A 149 15.06 3.55 -18.07
C ASP A 149 16.04 2.39 -18.28
N GLN A 150 17.22 2.70 -18.82
CA GLN A 150 18.28 1.72 -19.09
C GLN A 150 19.24 1.57 -17.90
N LEU A 151 19.02 2.28 -16.79
CA LEU A 151 19.83 2.16 -15.59
C LEU A 151 19.48 0.87 -14.83
N PHE A 152 20.53 0.13 -14.45
CA PHE A 152 20.42 -1.15 -13.75
C PHE A 152 21.45 -1.25 -12.63
N ASN A 153 21.16 -2.07 -11.62
CA ASN A 153 22.10 -2.40 -10.56
C ASN A 153 22.79 -3.74 -10.86
N SER A 154 24.12 -3.73 -10.98
CA SER A 154 24.96 -4.90 -11.20
C SER A 154 25.76 -5.35 -9.97
N PHE A 155 25.73 -4.58 -8.88
CA PHE A 155 26.55 -4.83 -7.68
C PHE A 155 26.04 -6.03 -6.85
N PRO A 156 26.91 -6.89 -6.29
CA PRO A 156 28.38 -6.87 -6.37
C PRO A 156 28.98 -7.59 -7.58
N ASN A 157 28.18 -8.34 -8.36
CA ASN A 157 28.47 -8.88 -9.70
C ASN A 157 27.34 -9.87 -10.03
N LEU A 158 26.11 -9.37 -10.19
CA LEU A 158 25.00 -10.24 -10.55
C LEU A 158 25.17 -10.77 -11.98
N ARG A 159 24.97 -12.08 -12.18
CA ARG A 159 24.95 -12.71 -13.50
C ARG A 159 23.97 -12.03 -14.44
N ASN A 160 22.80 -11.64 -13.89
CA ASN A 160 21.79 -10.86 -14.58
C ASN A 160 21.49 -9.61 -13.74
N PRO A 161 21.96 -8.41 -14.12
CA PRO A 161 21.61 -7.17 -13.43
C PRO A 161 20.10 -6.92 -13.39
N LEU A 162 19.63 -6.17 -12.40
CA LEU A 162 18.21 -5.84 -12.22
C LEU A 162 17.94 -4.41 -12.70
N SER A 163 16.91 -4.21 -13.53
CA SER A 163 16.48 -2.87 -13.94
C SER A 163 16.04 -2.07 -12.70
N LEU A 164 16.61 -0.89 -12.53
CA LEU A 164 16.35 -0.05 -11.36
C LEU A 164 14.92 0.49 -11.37
N VAL A 165 14.42 0.89 -12.54
CA VAL A 165 13.04 1.36 -12.73
C VAL A 165 12.04 0.24 -12.45
N PHE A 166 12.34 -0.99 -12.90
CA PHE A 166 11.51 -2.14 -12.60
C PHE A 166 11.45 -2.39 -11.08
N ALA A 167 12.61 -2.49 -10.42
CA ALA A 167 12.69 -2.72 -8.98
C ALA A 167 11.93 -1.65 -8.19
N THR A 168 12.16 -0.37 -8.50
CA THR A 168 11.52 0.76 -7.81
C THR A 168 10.00 0.68 -7.90
N LYS A 169 9.45 0.34 -9.08
CA LYS A 169 7.99 0.23 -9.27
C LYS A 169 7.38 -0.97 -8.54
N VAL A 170 8.09 -2.10 -8.49
CA VAL A 170 7.66 -3.27 -7.70
C VAL A 170 7.70 -2.97 -6.21
N VAL A 171 8.75 -2.33 -5.71
CA VAL A 171 8.84 -1.93 -4.29
C VAL A 171 7.77 -0.90 -3.95
N THR A 172 7.51 0.06 -4.84
CA THR A 172 6.43 1.06 -4.67
C THR A 172 5.05 0.40 -4.60
N LEU A 173 4.83 -0.65 -5.39
CA LEU A 173 3.63 -1.47 -5.32
C LEU A 173 3.51 -2.16 -3.97
N VAL A 174 4.57 -2.81 -3.48
CA VAL A 174 4.58 -3.46 -2.15
C VAL A 174 4.30 -2.44 -1.04
N PHE A 175 4.93 -1.28 -1.10
CA PHE A 175 4.68 -0.17 -0.16
C PHE A 175 3.20 0.25 -0.19
N SER A 176 2.62 0.42 -1.38
CA SER A 176 1.23 0.81 -1.56
C SER A 176 0.26 -0.26 -1.01
N MET A 177 0.54 -1.54 -1.27
CA MET A 177 -0.21 -2.66 -0.69
C MET A 177 -0.14 -2.67 0.84
N ALA A 178 1.05 -2.44 1.41
CA ALA A 178 1.24 -2.37 2.85
C ALA A 178 0.46 -1.20 3.47
N MET A 179 0.55 0.00 2.88
CA MET A 179 -0.19 1.18 3.33
C MET A 179 -1.71 0.97 3.28
N TYR A 180 -2.23 0.41 2.19
CA TYR A 180 -3.64 0.10 2.09
C TYR A 180 -4.06 -0.98 3.11
N SER A 181 -3.21 -1.97 3.35
CA SER A 181 -3.46 -3.02 4.36
C SER A 181 -3.52 -2.45 5.78
N LEU A 182 -2.62 -1.51 6.13
CA LEU A 182 -2.66 -0.81 7.42
C LEU A 182 -3.93 0.02 7.57
N TYR A 183 -4.29 0.78 6.53
CA TYR A 183 -5.53 1.53 6.49
C TYR A 183 -6.75 0.62 6.69
N PHE A 184 -6.79 -0.51 5.99
CA PHE A 184 -7.86 -1.50 6.10
C PHE A 184 -7.95 -2.11 7.50
N LEU A 185 -6.82 -2.55 8.07
CA LEU A 185 -6.78 -3.11 9.43
C LEU A 185 -7.25 -2.10 10.48
N HIS A 186 -6.81 -0.84 10.37
CA HIS A 186 -7.25 0.24 11.24
C HIS A 186 -8.76 0.49 11.13
N ARG A 187 -9.30 0.48 9.90
CA ARG A 187 -10.74 0.61 9.65
C ARG A 187 -11.53 -0.55 10.27
N VAL A 188 -11.04 -1.78 10.16
CA VAL A 188 -11.66 -2.97 10.76
C VAL A 188 -11.68 -2.87 12.28
N GLU A 189 -10.58 -2.43 12.89
CA GLU A 189 -10.49 -2.23 14.34
C GLU A 189 -11.49 -1.21 14.86
N LYS A 190 -11.58 -0.04 14.21
CA LYS A 190 -12.55 1.01 14.54
C LYS A 190 -14.00 0.52 14.43
N GLU A 191 -14.29 -0.37 13.49
CA GLU A 191 -15.61 -0.97 13.36
C GLU A 191 -15.94 -1.95 14.49
N ILE A 192 -14.95 -2.74 14.94
CA ILE A 192 -15.12 -3.65 16.08
C ILE A 192 -15.37 -2.86 17.36
N GLU A 193 -14.62 -1.78 17.59
CA GLU A 193 -14.81 -0.89 18.73
C GLU A 193 -16.22 -0.27 18.75
N LYS A 194 -16.73 0.15 17.59
CA LYS A 194 -18.11 0.65 17.47
C LYS A 194 -19.17 -0.41 17.80
N ARG A 195 -18.91 -1.69 17.51
CA ARG A 195 -19.83 -2.80 17.80
C ARG A 195 -19.81 -3.21 19.27
N ASN A 196 -18.66 -3.08 19.92
CA ASN A 196 -18.44 -3.40 21.33
C ASN A 196 -17.99 -2.14 22.08
N PRO A 197 -18.87 -1.16 22.30
CA PRO A 197 -18.51 0.04 23.05
C PRO A 197 -18.08 -0.39 24.45
N THR A 198 -16.81 -0.16 24.78
CA THR A 198 -16.35 -0.29 26.16
C THR A 198 -17.18 0.70 26.99
N PRO A 199 -17.88 0.25 28.06
CA PRO A 199 -18.62 1.18 28.90
C PRO A 199 -17.65 2.26 29.38
N ALA A 200 -18.06 3.53 29.28
CA ALA A 200 -17.27 4.64 29.77
C ALA A 200 -16.83 4.32 31.22
N PRO A 201 -15.58 4.64 31.62
CA PRO A 201 -15.20 4.49 33.00
C PRO A 201 -16.23 5.25 33.83
N ILE A 202 -16.98 4.51 34.64
CA ILE A 202 -17.86 5.11 35.64
C ILE A 202 -16.88 5.77 36.61
N PHE A 203 -16.57 7.05 36.38
CA PHE A 203 -16.00 7.90 37.40
C PHE A 203 -17.07 8.00 38.47
N SER A 204 -17.03 7.08 39.43
CA SER A 204 -17.78 7.21 40.66
C SER A 204 -17.33 8.53 41.27
N ARG A 205 -18.26 9.49 41.34
CA ARG A 205 -18.09 10.80 42.00
C ARG A 205 -17.59 10.69 43.45
N GLN A 206 -17.49 9.48 44.01
CA GLN A 206 -16.95 9.19 45.33
C GLN A 206 -15.43 9.35 45.48
N GLU A 207 -14.62 9.28 44.41
CA GLU A 207 -13.17 9.56 44.54
C GLU A 207 -12.88 11.05 44.81
N SER A 208 -13.83 11.94 44.52
CA SER A 208 -13.66 13.38 44.75
C SER A 208 -13.84 13.80 46.22
N TYR A 209 -14.26 12.89 47.11
CA TYR A 209 -14.38 13.14 48.56
C TYR A 209 -13.26 12.48 49.38
N GLY A 210 -12.25 11.88 48.73
CA GLY A 210 -11.08 11.27 49.39
C GLY A 210 -9.91 12.23 49.66
N VAL A 211 -10.11 13.55 49.55
CA VAL A 211 -9.02 14.52 49.74
C VAL A 211 -8.60 14.63 51.22
N ASP A 212 -9.46 14.22 52.17
CA ASP A 212 -9.16 14.32 53.61
C ASP A 212 -8.42 13.10 54.20
N THR A 213 -8.11 12.07 53.41
CA THR A 213 -7.35 10.88 53.89
C THR A 213 -5.93 10.75 53.33
N MET A 214 -5.48 11.65 52.46
CA MET A 214 -4.11 11.63 51.91
C MET A 214 -3.06 12.38 52.76
N ARG A 215 -3.09 12.27 54.10
CA ARG A 215 -2.01 12.85 54.93
C ARG A 215 -0.78 11.96 55.08
N ASN A 216 -0.84 10.66 54.75
CA ASN A 216 0.24 9.71 55.08
C ASN A 216 0.50 8.62 54.01
N ILE A 217 0.78 8.98 52.75
CA ILE A 217 1.34 8.00 51.80
C ILE A 217 2.54 8.61 51.04
N PRO A 218 3.72 7.97 51.05
CA PRO A 218 4.88 8.44 50.33
C PRO A 218 4.69 8.33 48.82
N ILE A 219 5.12 9.40 48.16
CA ILE A 219 5.05 9.68 46.73
C ILE A 219 5.83 8.63 45.93
N THR A 220 5.16 7.82 45.11
CA THR A 220 5.78 7.19 43.93
C THR A 220 5.10 7.68 42.66
N ARG A 221 5.90 8.50 41.98
CA ARG A 221 5.76 9.24 40.73
C ARG A 221 4.94 8.56 39.62
N SER A 222 4.05 9.38 39.08
CA SER A 222 3.29 9.29 37.84
C SER A 222 4.16 9.49 36.59
N TYR A 223 3.72 8.88 35.47
CA TYR A 223 3.81 9.51 34.15
C TYR A 223 2.50 9.26 33.39
N SER A 224 1.67 10.30 33.33
CA SER A 224 0.62 10.47 32.34
C SER A 224 0.81 11.89 31.80
N PHE A 225 1.12 12.01 30.51
CA PHE A 225 1.13 13.29 29.81
C PHE A 225 0.26 13.14 28.56
N ALA A 226 -1.01 13.50 28.72
CA ALA A 226 -1.83 14.01 27.64
C ALA A 226 -1.72 15.53 27.70
N PHE A 227 -1.20 16.16 26.65
CA PHE A 227 -1.18 17.61 26.51
C PHE A 227 -2.26 18.02 25.51
N THR A 228 -3.42 18.43 26.03
CA THR A 228 -4.40 19.20 25.27
C THR A 228 -4.98 20.26 26.18
N THR A 229 -4.75 21.53 25.88
CA THR A 229 -5.78 22.58 25.96
C THR A 229 -5.32 23.77 25.14
N GLY A 230 -5.94 23.95 23.98
CA GLY A 230 -6.15 25.29 23.45
C GLY A 230 -7.41 25.84 24.10
N VAL A 231 -7.27 26.98 24.80
CA VAL A 231 -8.37 27.91 25.09
C VAL A 231 -7.78 29.31 24.94
N ARG A 232 -8.21 30.01 23.89
CA ARG A 232 -8.10 31.46 23.73
C ARG A 232 -9.08 32.12 24.71
N ASP A 233 -8.70 33.27 25.25
CA ASP A 233 -9.48 34.52 25.37
C ASP A 233 -8.74 35.50 26.33
N PRO A 234 -9.09 36.81 26.37
CA PRO A 234 -8.88 37.84 25.36
C PRO A 234 -7.90 38.92 25.86
N VAL A 235 -7.49 39.81 24.94
CA VAL A 235 -6.60 40.95 25.17
C VAL A 235 -7.22 41.91 26.19
N ALA A 236 -6.50 42.17 27.30
CA ALA A 236 -6.77 43.27 28.21
C ALA A 236 -5.68 44.34 28.06
N GLU A 237 -6.10 45.47 27.49
CA GLU A 237 -5.36 46.72 27.32
C GLU A 237 -5.16 47.38 28.70
N TYR A 238 -3.92 47.78 29.02
CA TYR A 238 -3.62 48.64 30.17
C TYR A 238 -2.71 49.80 29.74
N PRO A 239 -2.87 50.99 30.36
CA PRO A 239 -2.44 52.27 29.81
C PRO A 239 -0.97 52.59 30.08
N GLN A 240 -0.41 53.44 29.20
CA GLN A 240 0.92 54.05 29.28
C GLN A 240 1.07 54.96 30.52
N PRO A 241 2.23 54.93 31.20
CA PRO A 241 2.71 56.03 32.03
C PRO A 241 3.78 56.88 31.30
N THR A 242 3.45 58.17 31.19
CA THR A 242 4.27 59.39 31.00
C THR A 242 5.75 59.30 30.64
#